data_AF-A0A9N9THR5-F1
#
_entry.id   AF-A0A9N9THR5-F1
#
_cell.length_a   1.000
_cell.length_b   1.000
_cell.length_c   1.000
_cell.angle_alpha   90.00
_cell.angle_beta   90.00
_cell.angle_gamma   90.00
#
_symmetry.space_group_name_H-M   'P 1'
#
loop_
_entity.id
_entity.type
_entity.pdbx_description
1 polymer ?
#
loop_
_entity_poly.entity_id
_entity_poly.type
_entity_poly.pdbx_seq_one_letter_code
_entity_poly.pdbx_strand_id
1 'polypeptide(L)'
;MESSSEELLLKFLENKNGAPKPVDSPSLNEDSPKTGDDSSITPELEVIQFDLCPIELHLKENTMGMTVTSGSVAIRKDNNNLIGISIGGGSPLCPCLYIVQIFDNTAAARDGTLQSGDELVSVNGQSVKGKTKVEVAKMIQAAKEEVVINYNKLHADPKQGKSLDIIMKKMKHRLVENMSSSTADALGLSRAILCNDTLVKKMQELQDTEVMYRGLVDHCKRMLQAHMELQQAIKAMGEVFSGIAVREPQERASEAFRLFGEQHRNIEKAGMEMVKKVKPVLSDVGTYLYKAIPDTRLTVKKYADAKFEYLAYCLKVKEMDDEECSYAALQEPLYRVETGNYEYRLILRCRQLARARFAKLRADVLVKMELLDNKHVQSLGGHLVKIIHGLSELHSKTFELCSGPQLFPVEVDLSNSAFQYKSTTPLAQDNYEDDNDDKEVEEGEEIIEMKNKLIEDEPTEMLLPDLPGDVQNEPNYDQMDNWSRLSSLCIENPQFKPLLSDID
;
A
#
# COMPACT_ATOMS: atom_id res chain seq x y z
N MET A 1 -20.21 20.73 -1.64
CA MET A 1 -20.53 20.57 -3.07
C MET A 1 -19.23 20.21 -3.78
N GLU A 2 -18.79 18.97 -3.64
CA GLU A 2 -17.60 18.46 -4.31
C GLU A 2 -18.04 17.83 -5.62
N SER A 3 -17.76 18.51 -6.73
CA SER A 3 -17.82 17.91 -8.06
C SER A 3 -16.80 16.76 -8.07
N SER A 4 -17.31 15.52 -8.19
CA SER A 4 -16.49 14.32 -8.27
C SER A 4 -15.40 14.53 -9.31
N SER A 5 -14.15 14.18 -9.02
CA SER A 5 -13.03 14.30 -9.96
C SER A 5 -13.27 13.57 -11.29
N GLU A 6 -14.26 12.66 -11.35
CA GLU A 6 -14.79 12.09 -12.59
C GLU A 6 -15.49 13.11 -13.50
N GLU A 7 -16.26 14.03 -12.92
CA GLU A 7 -16.98 15.09 -13.64
C GLU A 7 -16.01 16.11 -14.23
N LEU A 8 -14.88 16.36 -13.56
CA LEU A 8 -13.78 17.18 -14.09
C LEU A 8 -13.03 16.47 -15.23
N LEU A 9 -12.84 15.15 -15.13
CA LEU A 9 -12.23 14.36 -16.22
C LEU A 9 -13.16 14.29 -17.44
N LEU A 10 -14.47 14.12 -17.21
CA LEU A 10 -15.51 14.16 -18.24
C LEU A 10 -15.61 15.54 -18.87
N LYS A 11 -15.67 16.61 -18.07
CA LYS A 11 -15.66 17.99 -18.59
C LYS A 11 -14.39 18.31 -19.35
N PHE A 12 -13.21 17.84 -18.91
CA PHE A 12 -11.96 18.08 -19.62
C PHE A 12 -11.86 17.32 -20.95
N LEU A 13 -12.49 16.15 -21.06
CA LEU A 13 -12.62 15.41 -22.32
C LEU A 13 -13.71 16.00 -23.22
N GLU A 14 -14.78 16.56 -22.66
CA GLU A 14 -15.88 17.21 -23.38
C GLU A 14 -15.53 18.61 -23.92
N ASN A 15 -14.68 19.38 -23.21
CA ASN A 15 -14.40 20.79 -23.54
C ASN A 15 -13.44 21.03 -24.72
N LYS A 16 -12.93 19.97 -25.39
CA LYS A 16 -12.16 20.10 -26.63
C LYS A 16 -12.99 19.99 -27.91
N ASN A 17 -14.31 19.84 -27.81
CA ASN A 17 -15.24 19.86 -28.96
C ASN A 17 -15.63 21.27 -29.44
N GLY A 18 -14.92 22.32 -28.99
CA GLY A 18 -15.05 23.67 -29.54
C GLY A 18 -14.28 23.77 -30.86
N ALA A 19 -15.01 23.77 -31.99
CA ALA A 19 -14.46 23.90 -33.33
C ALA A 19 -13.45 25.08 -33.44
N PRO A 20 -12.26 24.88 -34.05
CA PRO A 20 -11.43 26.00 -34.46
C PRO A 20 -12.08 26.71 -35.65
N LYS A 21 -12.23 28.04 -35.56
CA LYS A 21 -12.60 28.89 -36.70
C LYS A 21 -11.49 28.83 -37.77
N PRO A 22 -11.84 28.80 -39.07
CA PRO A 22 -10.85 28.81 -40.13
C PRO A 22 -10.09 30.14 -40.14
N VAL A 23 -8.77 30.06 -40.24
CA VAL A 23 -7.87 31.20 -40.46
C VAL A 23 -7.53 31.22 -41.95
N ASP A 24 -7.81 32.34 -42.61
CA ASP A 24 -7.51 32.58 -44.01
C ASP A 24 -6.01 32.45 -44.30
N SER A 25 -5.66 31.66 -45.31
CA SER A 25 -4.30 31.58 -45.87
C SER A 25 -4.11 32.65 -46.96
N PRO A 26 -3.02 33.44 -46.94
CA PRO A 26 -2.77 34.41 -47.99
C PRO A 26 -2.11 33.78 -49.22
N SER A 27 -2.57 34.23 -50.39
CA SER A 27 -1.98 33.98 -51.71
C SER A 27 -0.65 34.71 -51.88
N LEU A 28 0.39 34.03 -52.37
CA LEU A 28 1.51 34.67 -53.04
C LEU A 28 1.96 33.83 -54.25
N ASN A 29 2.00 34.53 -55.39
CA ASN A 29 2.56 34.12 -56.68
C ASN A 29 4.07 33.88 -56.56
N GLU A 30 4.65 33.05 -57.43
CA GLU A 30 5.83 33.45 -58.22
C GLU A 30 6.18 32.46 -59.34
N ASP A 31 6.86 33.04 -60.32
CA ASP A 31 7.05 32.63 -61.71
C ASP A 31 8.00 31.44 -61.96
N SER A 32 7.79 30.84 -63.13
CA SER A 32 8.67 29.89 -63.83
C SER A 32 10.07 30.43 -64.15
N PRO A 33 11.04 29.55 -64.47
CA PRO A 33 11.49 29.50 -65.87
C PRO A 33 11.76 28.09 -66.46
N LYS A 34 11.78 28.06 -67.79
CA LYS A 34 11.93 26.92 -68.72
C LYS A 34 13.37 26.38 -68.81
N THR A 35 13.53 25.11 -69.17
CA THR A 35 14.13 24.58 -70.44
C THR A 35 14.81 23.20 -70.25
N GLY A 36 14.71 22.33 -71.26
CA GLY A 36 15.59 21.16 -71.44
C GLY A 36 14.94 19.98 -72.16
N ASP A 37 15.16 19.88 -73.48
CA ASP A 37 14.85 18.74 -74.37
C ASP A 37 15.49 17.41 -73.92
N ASP A 38 14.86 16.25 -74.18
CA ASP A 38 15.08 15.45 -75.41
C ASP A 38 14.56 13.99 -75.29
N SER A 39 14.11 13.50 -76.45
CA SER A 39 14.05 12.12 -77.00
C SER A 39 13.30 10.95 -76.32
N SER A 40 12.18 10.60 -76.96
CA SER A 40 11.77 9.28 -77.46
C SER A 40 11.91 8.02 -76.59
N ILE A 41 10.79 7.30 -76.40
CA ILE A 41 10.49 5.96 -76.97
C ILE A 41 9.10 5.54 -76.46
N THR A 42 8.16 5.30 -77.38
CA THR A 42 6.91 4.56 -77.13
C THR A 42 7.19 3.06 -77.05
N PRO A 43 6.38 2.31 -76.28
CA PRO A 43 5.52 1.38 -76.98
C PRO A 43 4.07 1.40 -76.46
N GLU A 44 3.16 1.15 -77.40
CA GLU A 44 1.75 0.88 -77.20
C GLU A 44 1.53 -0.17 -76.10
N LEU A 45 0.69 0.16 -75.13
CA LEU A 45 0.02 -0.81 -74.28
C LEU A 45 -1.48 -0.60 -74.48
N GLU A 46 -2.09 -1.60 -75.14
CA GLU A 46 -3.51 -1.71 -75.41
C GLU A 46 -4.32 -1.39 -74.15
N VAL A 47 -5.24 -0.44 -74.30
CA VAL A 47 -6.31 -0.19 -73.33
C VAL A 47 -7.23 -1.41 -73.37
N ILE A 48 -6.98 -2.39 -72.49
CA ILE A 48 -7.99 -3.38 -72.16
C ILE A 48 -9.04 -2.63 -71.35
N GLN A 49 -10.10 -2.21 -72.02
CA GLN A 49 -11.34 -1.75 -71.39
C GLN A 49 -11.95 -2.94 -70.65
N PHE A 50 -11.46 -3.19 -69.43
CA PHE A 50 -12.17 -4.01 -68.47
C PHE A 50 -13.38 -3.19 -68.04
N ASP A 51 -14.56 -3.59 -68.51
CA ASP A 51 -15.83 -3.19 -67.95
C ASP A 51 -15.82 -3.55 -66.46
N LEU A 52 -15.43 -2.58 -65.62
CA LEU A 52 -15.66 -2.59 -64.20
C LEU A 52 -17.16 -2.44 -63.98
N CYS A 53 -17.88 -3.54 -64.16
CA CYS A 53 -19.14 -3.76 -63.49
C CYS A 53 -18.87 -3.48 -61.99
N PRO A 54 -19.65 -2.63 -61.30
CA PRO A 54 -19.47 -2.42 -59.87
C PRO A 54 -19.78 -3.73 -59.17
N ILE A 55 -18.75 -4.55 -58.93
CA ILE A 55 -18.83 -5.60 -57.94
C ILE A 55 -18.97 -4.83 -56.63
N GLU A 56 -20.19 -4.75 -56.10
CA GLU A 56 -20.42 -4.50 -54.68
C GLU A 56 -19.67 -5.61 -53.93
N LEU A 57 -18.37 -5.39 -53.70
CA LEU A 57 -17.62 -6.05 -52.66
C LEU A 57 -18.34 -5.69 -51.37
N HIS A 58 -19.32 -6.51 -51.01
CA HIS A 58 -19.86 -6.56 -49.67
C HIS A 58 -18.68 -6.90 -48.77
N LEU A 59 -17.97 -5.87 -48.32
CA LEU A 59 -16.93 -5.97 -47.32
C LEU A 59 -17.59 -6.67 -46.13
N LYS A 60 -17.20 -7.93 -45.90
CA LYS A 60 -17.73 -8.71 -44.79
C LYS A 60 -17.46 -7.93 -43.52
N GLU A 61 -18.49 -7.76 -42.69
CA GLU A 61 -18.35 -7.14 -41.38
C GLU A 61 -17.20 -7.81 -40.62
N ASN A 62 -16.26 -7.01 -40.11
CA ASN A 62 -15.19 -7.51 -39.27
C ASN A 62 -15.71 -7.65 -37.84
N THR A 63 -16.44 -8.73 -37.58
CA THR A 63 -17.04 -9.02 -36.28
C THR A 63 -16.02 -9.47 -35.22
N MET A 64 -14.75 -9.71 -35.61
CA MET A 64 -13.70 -10.30 -34.78
C MET A 64 -14.11 -11.64 -34.11
N GLY A 65 -15.10 -12.35 -34.66
CA GLY A 65 -15.65 -13.57 -34.08
C GLY A 65 -16.61 -13.34 -32.90
N MET A 66 -16.97 -12.09 -32.60
CA MET A 66 -18.01 -11.77 -31.62
C MET A 66 -19.40 -12.07 -32.20
N THR A 67 -20.33 -12.44 -31.31
CA THR A 67 -21.72 -12.69 -31.67
C THR A 67 -22.63 -11.62 -31.11
N VAL A 68 -23.82 -11.48 -31.70
CA VAL A 68 -24.85 -10.57 -31.22
C VAL A 68 -26.15 -11.28 -30.90
N THR A 69 -26.91 -10.76 -29.95
CA THR A 69 -28.27 -11.22 -29.65
C THR A 69 -29.22 -10.04 -29.62
N SER A 70 -30.25 -10.08 -30.45
CA SER A 70 -31.27 -9.03 -30.48
C SER A 70 -32.13 -9.06 -29.22
N GLY A 71 -32.47 -7.89 -28.70
CA GLY A 71 -33.35 -7.72 -27.55
C GLY A 71 -34.14 -6.42 -27.64
N SER A 72 -35.10 -6.26 -26.73
CA SER A 72 -35.91 -5.06 -26.59
C SER A 72 -36.02 -4.70 -25.11
N VAL A 73 -35.87 -3.44 -24.78
CA VAL A 73 -36.02 -2.94 -23.41
C VAL A 73 -36.82 -1.64 -23.40
N ALA A 74 -37.77 -1.54 -22.48
CA ALA A 74 -38.53 -0.33 -22.23
C ALA A 74 -37.94 0.37 -20.99
N ILE A 75 -37.34 1.54 -21.18
CA ILE A 75 -36.69 2.31 -20.12
C ILE A 75 -37.52 3.54 -19.83
N ARG A 76 -38.04 3.64 -18.60
CA ARG A 76 -38.70 4.84 -18.11
C ARG A 76 -37.67 5.92 -17.79
N LYS A 77 -37.89 7.13 -18.30
CA LYS A 77 -36.98 8.25 -18.12
C LYS A 77 -36.88 8.71 -16.68
N ASP A 78 -35.78 9.36 -16.34
CA ASP A 78 -35.59 10.00 -15.05
C ASP A 78 -36.28 11.38 -14.96
N ASN A 79 -36.17 12.02 -13.80
CA ASN A 79 -36.75 13.35 -13.53
C ASN A 79 -36.19 14.46 -14.45
N ASN A 80 -35.06 14.20 -15.12
CA ASN A 80 -34.41 15.12 -16.05
C ASN A 80 -34.81 14.83 -17.50
N ASN A 81 -35.79 13.94 -17.72
CA ASN A 81 -36.22 13.48 -19.04
C ASN A 81 -35.08 12.81 -19.85
N LEU A 82 -34.16 12.14 -19.17
CA LEU A 82 -33.03 11.41 -19.76
C LEU A 82 -33.09 9.92 -19.41
N ILE A 83 -32.48 9.10 -20.27
CA ILE A 83 -32.25 7.67 -19.97
C ILE A 83 -30.83 7.39 -19.50
N GLY A 84 -29.86 8.25 -19.84
CA GLY A 84 -28.47 8.14 -19.36
C GLY A 84 -27.53 7.29 -20.20
N ILE A 85 -27.60 7.38 -21.53
CA ILE A 85 -26.65 6.74 -22.45
C ILE A 85 -25.96 7.77 -23.35
N SER A 86 -24.72 7.48 -23.74
CA SER A 86 -23.98 8.17 -24.81
C SER A 86 -23.93 7.30 -26.05
N ILE A 87 -24.05 7.90 -27.23
CA ILE A 87 -24.19 7.21 -28.52
C ILE A 87 -22.99 7.55 -29.42
N GLY A 88 -22.40 6.52 -30.01
CA GLY A 88 -21.31 6.60 -31.00
C GLY A 88 -21.72 6.01 -32.34
N GLY A 89 -20.85 6.16 -33.35
CA GLY A 89 -21.10 5.71 -34.72
C GLY A 89 -22.17 6.55 -35.45
N GLY A 90 -22.91 5.88 -36.31
CA GLY A 90 -23.94 6.46 -37.19
C GLY A 90 -23.42 7.04 -38.51
N SER A 91 -24.37 7.44 -39.34
CA SER A 91 -24.13 7.99 -40.68
C SER A 91 -23.31 9.30 -40.63
N PRO A 92 -22.43 9.56 -41.62
CA PRO A 92 -22.13 8.74 -42.81
C PRO A 92 -21.01 7.70 -42.61
N LEU A 93 -20.24 7.80 -41.52
CA LEU A 93 -18.98 7.06 -41.37
C LEU A 93 -19.16 5.61 -40.90
N CYS A 94 -20.15 5.34 -40.06
CA CYS A 94 -20.37 4.02 -39.47
C CYS A 94 -21.79 3.52 -39.77
N PRO A 95 -21.98 2.27 -40.24
CA PRO A 95 -23.29 1.76 -40.62
C PRO A 95 -24.24 1.53 -39.43
N CYS A 96 -23.70 1.40 -38.21
CA CYS A 96 -24.45 1.15 -36.99
C CYS A 96 -24.27 2.26 -35.95
N LEU A 97 -25.23 2.37 -35.03
CA LEU A 97 -25.10 3.19 -33.83
C LEU A 97 -24.89 2.28 -32.63
N TYR A 98 -24.03 2.67 -31.71
CA TYR A 98 -23.74 1.87 -30.53
C TYR A 98 -23.60 2.72 -29.28
N ILE A 99 -23.76 2.08 -28.12
CA ILE A 99 -23.67 2.74 -26.82
C ILE A 99 -22.19 2.93 -26.46
N VAL A 100 -21.74 4.18 -26.32
CA VAL A 100 -20.37 4.48 -25.87
C VAL A 100 -20.25 4.34 -24.36
N GLN A 101 -21.23 4.86 -23.64
CA GLN A 101 -21.21 4.90 -22.18
C GLN A 101 -22.64 4.85 -21.64
N ILE A 102 -22.77 4.21 -20.48
CA ILE A 102 -23.94 4.31 -19.63
C ILE A 102 -23.50 5.09 -18.39
N PHE A 103 -24.25 6.14 -18.07
CA PHE A 103 -23.92 7.01 -16.95
C PHE A 103 -24.47 6.45 -15.65
N ASP A 104 -23.68 6.46 -14.59
CA ASP A 104 -24.08 5.96 -13.28
C ASP A 104 -25.29 6.76 -12.74
N ASN A 105 -26.09 6.13 -11.88
CA ASN A 105 -27.30 6.72 -11.28
C ASN A 105 -28.40 7.17 -12.27
N THR A 106 -28.37 6.69 -13.52
CA THR A 106 -29.40 6.97 -14.52
C THR A 106 -30.43 5.84 -14.67
N ALA A 107 -31.49 6.06 -15.45
CA ALA A 107 -32.50 5.04 -15.72
C ALA A 107 -31.91 3.79 -16.39
N ALA A 108 -31.07 3.95 -17.41
CA ALA A 108 -30.43 2.83 -18.11
C ALA A 108 -29.44 2.06 -17.22
N ALA A 109 -28.71 2.76 -16.33
CA ALA A 109 -27.82 2.10 -15.37
C ALA A 109 -28.59 1.25 -14.35
N ARG A 110 -29.75 1.71 -13.88
CA ARG A 110 -30.59 0.97 -12.93
C ARG A 110 -31.30 -0.23 -13.56
N ASP A 111 -31.71 -0.09 -14.82
CA ASP A 111 -32.29 -1.19 -15.59
C ASP A 111 -31.25 -2.30 -15.87
N GLY A 112 -30.02 -1.91 -16.25
CA GLY A 112 -28.88 -2.82 -16.39
C GLY A 112 -28.91 -3.70 -17.64
N THR A 113 -29.95 -3.64 -18.46
CA THR A 113 -30.07 -4.45 -19.69
C THR A 113 -29.08 -4.02 -20.76
N LEU A 114 -28.90 -2.71 -20.95
CA LEU A 114 -27.98 -2.14 -21.94
C LEU A 114 -26.55 -2.09 -21.38
N GLN A 115 -25.54 -2.22 -22.26
CA GLN A 115 -24.12 -2.13 -21.92
C GLN A 115 -23.32 -1.44 -23.03
N SER A 116 -22.15 -0.88 -22.69
CA SER A 116 -21.27 -0.18 -23.64
C SER A 116 -20.79 -1.10 -24.76
N GLY A 117 -20.98 -0.71 -26.01
CA GLY A 117 -20.70 -1.51 -27.20
C GLY A 117 -21.91 -2.29 -27.74
N ASP A 118 -23.06 -2.27 -27.06
CA ASP A 118 -24.32 -2.76 -27.64
C ASP A 118 -24.74 -1.84 -28.79
N GLU A 119 -25.28 -2.42 -29.85
CA GLU A 119 -25.78 -1.67 -31.01
C GLU A 119 -27.25 -1.29 -30.81
N LEU A 120 -27.61 -0.08 -31.22
CA LEU A 120 -28.98 0.43 -31.27
C LEU A 120 -29.58 0.13 -32.64
N VAL A 121 -30.71 -0.57 -32.68
CA VAL A 121 -31.39 -0.99 -33.91
C VAL A 121 -32.62 -0.14 -34.21
N SER A 122 -33.42 0.17 -33.18
CA SER A 122 -34.57 1.06 -33.32
C SER A 122 -34.96 1.72 -31.99
N VAL A 123 -35.59 2.89 -32.07
CA VAL A 123 -36.16 3.62 -30.92
C VAL A 123 -37.66 3.79 -31.15
N ASN A 124 -38.49 3.35 -30.21
CA ASN A 124 -39.95 3.38 -30.27
C ASN A 124 -40.50 2.80 -31.59
N GLY A 125 -39.94 1.67 -32.04
CA GLY A 125 -40.32 0.99 -33.28
C GLY A 125 -39.78 1.65 -34.57
N GLN A 126 -39.12 2.81 -34.49
CA GLN A 126 -38.49 3.45 -35.65
C GLN A 126 -37.02 3.03 -35.79
N SER A 127 -36.66 2.44 -36.94
CA SER A 127 -35.28 2.07 -37.25
C SER A 127 -34.34 3.27 -37.13
N VAL A 128 -33.14 3.03 -36.60
CA VAL A 128 -32.06 4.02 -36.52
C VAL A 128 -30.96 3.80 -37.56
N LYS A 129 -31.05 2.76 -38.37
CA LYS A 129 -30.09 2.51 -39.46
C LYS A 129 -30.06 3.70 -40.42
N GLY A 130 -28.85 4.15 -40.76
CA GLY A 130 -28.64 5.30 -41.64
C GLY A 130 -28.85 6.68 -40.98
N LYS A 131 -29.22 6.74 -39.70
CA LYS A 131 -29.33 8.00 -38.96
C LYS A 131 -28.01 8.41 -38.33
N THR A 132 -27.87 9.70 -38.06
CA THR A 132 -26.77 10.29 -37.29
C THR A 132 -27.01 10.10 -35.78
N LYS A 133 -25.94 10.10 -34.99
CA LYS A 133 -26.04 10.07 -33.52
C LYS A 133 -26.92 11.18 -32.93
N VAL A 134 -26.92 12.37 -33.56
CA VAL A 134 -27.73 13.53 -33.15
C VAL A 134 -29.23 13.28 -33.39
N GLU A 135 -29.60 12.68 -34.52
CA GLU A 135 -31.00 12.34 -34.81
C GLU A 135 -31.55 11.29 -33.85
N VAL A 136 -30.76 10.25 -33.56
CA VAL A 136 -31.17 9.22 -32.59
C VAL A 136 -31.30 9.80 -31.18
N ALA A 137 -30.38 10.67 -30.77
CA ALA A 137 -30.49 11.39 -29.50
C ALA A 137 -31.80 12.21 -29.44
N LYS A 138 -32.15 12.92 -30.51
CA LYS A 138 -33.43 13.66 -30.61
C LYS A 138 -34.64 12.73 -30.55
N MET A 139 -34.60 11.56 -31.18
CA MET A 139 -35.69 10.58 -31.11
C MET A 139 -35.93 10.08 -29.68
N ILE A 140 -34.86 9.79 -28.94
CA ILE A 140 -34.92 9.38 -27.53
C ILE A 140 -35.44 10.54 -26.67
N GLN A 141 -34.98 11.77 -26.91
CA GLN A 141 -35.43 12.95 -26.19
C GLN A 141 -36.91 13.28 -26.46
N ALA A 142 -37.40 13.07 -27.69
CA ALA A 142 -38.78 13.33 -28.09
C ALA A 142 -39.80 12.36 -27.49
N ALA A 143 -39.38 11.17 -27.06
CA ALA A 143 -40.24 10.27 -26.30
C ALA A 143 -40.68 10.92 -24.98
N LYS A 144 -41.90 10.63 -24.50
CA LYS A 144 -42.43 11.27 -23.28
C LYS A 144 -41.87 10.61 -22.02
N GLU A 145 -42.52 9.57 -21.52
CA GLU A 145 -42.18 8.96 -20.23
C GLU A 145 -41.30 7.72 -20.38
N GLU A 146 -41.47 6.99 -21.48
CA GLU A 146 -40.81 5.71 -21.73
C GLU A 146 -40.20 5.67 -23.12
N VAL A 147 -39.04 5.02 -23.23
CA VAL A 147 -38.34 4.77 -24.49
C VAL A 147 -38.15 3.27 -24.65
N VAL A 148 -38.69 2.71 -25.73
CA VAL A 148 -38.45 1.32 -26.13
C VAL A 148 -37.25 1.29 -27.07
N ILE A 149 -36.20 0.59 -26.68
CA ILE A 149 -34.97 0.43 -27.45
C ILE A 149 -34.87 -1.03 -27.88
N ASN A 150 -34.85 -1.27 -29.19
CA ASN A 150 -34.41 -2.55 -29.73
C ASN A 150 -32.90 -2.46 -29.97
N TYR A 151 -32.16 -3.43 -29.47
CA TYR A 151 -30.71 -3.43 -29.46
C TYR A 151 -30.16 -4.80 -29.88
N ASN A 152 -28.92 -4.80 -30.36
CA ASN A 152 -28.12 -6.00 -30.56
C ASN A 152 -27.05 -6.04 -29.47
N LYS A 153 -27.21 -6.99 -28.54
CA LYS A 153 -26.28 -7.24 -27.44
C LYS A 153 -24.97 -7.75 -27.99
N LEU A 154 -23.86 -7.08 -27.69
CA LEU A 154 -22.54 -7.56 -28.10
C LEU A 154 -21.98 -8.55 -27.08
N HIS A 155 -21.73 -9.79 -27.51
CA HIS A 155 -21.06 -10.81 -26.69
C HIS A 155 -19.55 -10.76 -26.92
N ALA A 156 -18.93 -9.82 -26.22
CA ALA A 156 -17.48 -9.60 -26.24
C ALA A 156 -16.80 -10.32 -25.07
N ASP A 157 -15.79 -11.15 -25.35
CA ASP A 157 -14.93 -11.72 -24.30
C ASP A 157 -13.88 -10.67 -23.87
N PRO A 158 -13.87 -10.21 -22.61
CA PRO A 158 -12.89 -9.24 -22.13
C PRO A 158 -11.43 -9.70 -22.28
N LYS A 159 -11.17 -11.00 -22.44
CA LYS A 159 -9.82 -11.50 -22.73
C LYS A 159 -9.30 -11.03 -24.09
N GLN A 160 -10.18 -10.88 -25.08
CA GLN A 160 -9.80 -10.39 -26.42
C GLN A 160 -9.33 -8.93 -26.38
N GLY A 161 -9.85 -8.13 -25.45
CA GLY A 161 -9.42 -6.74 -25.27
C GLY A 161 -8.08 -6.56 -24.54
N LYS A 162 -7.48 -7.63 -24.00
CA LYS A 162 -6.19 -7.59 -23.29
C LYS A 162 -5.00 -7.68 -24.25
N SER A 163 -4.80 -6.64 -25.06
CA SER A 163 -3.66 -6.56 -25.97
C SER A 163 -2.35 -6.18 -25.26
N LEU A 164 -1.22 -6.45 -25.91
CA LEU A 164 0.10 -5.98 -25.45
C LEU A 164 0.12 -4.46 -25.26
N ASP A 165 -0.56 -3.73 -26.15
CA ASP A 165 -0.72 -2.28 -26.07
C ASP A 165 -1.42 -1.84 -24.76
N ILE A 166 -2.50 -2.51 -24.35
CA ILE A 166 -3.15 -2.26 -23.05
C ILE A 166 -2.20 -2.54 -21.88
N ILE A 167 -1.41 -3.61 -21.97
CA ILE A 167 -0.42 -3.97 -20.94
C ILE A 167 0.67 -2.89 -20.83
N MET A 168 1.20 -2.42 -21.97
CA MET A 168 2.20 -1.35 -22.03
C MET A 168 1.63 -0.04 -21.48
N LYS A 169 0.40 0.33 -21.85
CA LYS A 169 -0.30 1.50 -21.30
C LYS A 169 -0.47 1.40 -19.78
N LYS A 170 -0.86 0.23 -19.27
CA LYS A 170 -0.97 -0.03 -17.83
C LYS A 170 0.39 0.09 -17.12
N MET A 171 1.46 -0.44 -17.72
CA MET A 171 2.83 -0.33 -17.20
C MET A 171 3.30 1.13 -17.14
N LYS A 172 3.03 1.91 -18.20
CA LYS A 172 3.29 3.35 -18.23
C LYS A 172 2.64 4.05 -17.04
N HIS A 173 1.36 3.81 -16.78
CA HIS A 173 0.66 4.41 -15.64
C HIS A 173 1.28 4.03 -14.29
N ARG A 174 1.68 2.76 -14.13
CA ARG A 174 2.35 2.29 -12.92
C ARG A 174 3.68 2.99 -12.65
N LEU A 175 4.48 3.26 -13.70
CA LEU A 175 5.76 3.95 -13.58
C LEU A 175 5.57 5.43 -13.22
N VAL A 176 4.61 6.08 -13.87
CA VAL A 176 4.35 7.51 -13.73
C VAL A 176 3.76 7.88 -12.36
N GLU A 177 3.00 6.99 -11.71
CA GLU A 177 2.41 7.26 -10.40
C GLU A 177 3.47 7.49 -9.31
N ASN A 178 4.62 6.82 -9.40
CA ASN A 178 5.72 6.94 -8.44
C ASN A 178 6.68 8.10 -8.76
N MET A 179 6.44 8.85 -9.84
CA MET A 179 7.30 9.96 -10.27
C MET A 179 6.73 11.31 -9.84
N SER A 180 7.62 12.24 -9.51
CA SER A 180 7.25 13.64 -9.32
C SER A 180 6.71 14.22 -10.63
N SER A 181 5.88 15.27 -10.56
CA SER A 181 5.34 15.91 -11.77
C SER A 181 6.46 16.41 -12.68
N SER A 182 7.47 17.07 -12.11
CA SER A 182 8.61 17.60 -12.88
C SER A 182 9.44 16.49 -13.53
N THR A 183 9.63 15.35 -12.86
CA THR A 183 10.34 14.20 -13.44
C THR A 183 9.55 13.57 -14.59
N ALA A 184 8.23 13.41 -14.44
CA ALA A 184 7.38 12.85 -15.47
C ALA A 184 7.35 13.75 -16.72
N ASP A 185 7.24 15.07 -16.52
CA ASP A 185 7.25 16.05 -17.60
C ASP A 185 8.61 16.08 -18.34
N ALA A 186 9.73 15.98 -17.60
CA ALA A 186 11.07 15.89 -18.18
C ALA A 186 11.27 14.62 -19.03
N LEU A 187 10.58 13.53 -18.70
CA LEU A 187 10.59 12.27 -19.46
C LEU A 187 9.52 12.22 -20.55
N GLY A 188 8.73 13.29 -20.75
CA GLY A 188 7.64 13.34 -21.71
C GLY A 188 6.48 12.39 -21.38
N LEU A 189 6.37 11.93 -20.14
CA LEU A 189 5.35 10.98 -19.70
C LEU A 189 4.10 11.72 -19.26
N SER A 190 3.09 11.82 -20.15
CA SER A 190 1.81 12.44 -19.79
C SER A 190 1.13 11.69 -18.64
N ARG A 191 0.88 12.38 -17.52
CA ARG A 191 0.09 11.89 -16.39
C ARG A 191 -1.39 11.87 -16.74
N ALA A 192 -2.10 10.81 -16.36
CA ALA A 192 -3.56 10.86 -16.34
C ALA A 192 -4.02 11.75 -15.18
N ILE A 193 -5.02 12.61 -15.42
CA ILE A 193 -5.56 13.61 -14.47
C ILE A 193 -6.32 12.97 -13.29
N LEU A 194 -6.16 11.67 -13.01
CA LEU A 194 -6.68 11.05 -11.79
C LEU A 194 -5.75 11.34 -10.59
N CYS A 195 -5.42 12.62 -10.39
CA CYS A 195 -4.39 13.09 -9.46
C CYS A 195 -4.90 13.81 -8.20
N ASN A 196 -6.21 13.81 -7.93
CA ASN A 196 -6.74 14.17 -6.60
C ASN A 196 -7.33 12.93 -5.92
N ASP A 197 -6.54 11.86 -5.87
CA ASP A 197 -6.94 10.70 -5.09
C ASP A 197 -6.63 11.01 -3.63
N THR A 198 -7.66 11.38 -2.85
CA THR A 198 -7.59 11.46 -1.38
C THR A 198 -6.95 10.21 -0.77
N LEU A 199 -7.02 9.09 -1.49
CA LEU A 199 -6.36 7.84 -1.15
C LEU A 199 -4.83 7.91 -1.15
N VAL A 200 -4.19 8.71 -2.01
CA VAL A 200 -2.72 8.86 -2.02
C VAL A 200 -2.27 9.52 -0.72
N LYS A 201 -2.95 10.60 -0.31
CA LYS A 201 -2.69 11.26 0.98
C LYS A 201 -2.91 10.28 2.14
N LYS A 202 -4.02 9.56 2.13
CA LYS A 202 -4.34 8.53 3.14
C LYS A 202 -3.30 7.41 3.18
N MET A 203 -2.77 7.01 2.04
CA MET A 203 -1.71 6.00 1.94
C MET A 203 -0.38 6.52 2.51
N GLN A 204 -0.06 7.79 2.30
CA GLN A 204 1.10 8.42 2.94
C GLN A 204 0.92 8.47 4.46
N GLU A 205 -0.23 8.93 4.95
CA GLU A 205 -0.57 8.92 6.39
C GLU A 205 -0.41 7.51 7.00
N LEU A 206 -0.81 6.47 6.27
CA LEU A 206 -0.64 5.07 6.68
C LEU A 206 0.83 4.63 6.72
N GLN A 207 1.66 5.08 5.78
CA GLN A 207 3.10 4.80 5.77
C GLN A 207 3.80 5.48 6.95
N ASP A 208 3.49 6.75 7.19
CA ASP A 208 4.07 7.50 8.31
C ASP A 208 3.68 6.85 9.64
N THR A 209 2.41 6.44 9.77
CA THR A 209 1.91 5.67 10.92
C THR A 209 2.65 4.33 11.08
N GLU A 210 2.88 3.59 9.99
CA GLU A 210 3.63 2.33 10.02
C GLU A 210 5.06 2.52 10.57
N VAL A 211 5.76 3.57 10.14
CA VAL A 211 7.13 3.86 10.58
C VAL A 211 7.15 4.16 12.08
N MET A 212 6.26 5.03 12.55
CA MET A 212 6.13 5.35 13.97
C MET A 212 5.84 4.08 14.81
N TYR A 213 4.91 3.23 14.36
CA TYR A 213 4.57 1.98 15.06
C TYR A 213 5.73 1.01 15.13
N ARG A 214 6.49 0.91 14.04
CA ARG A 214 7.68 0.07 13.99
C ARG A 214 8.72 0.53 15.00
N GLY A 215 9.01 1.83 15.01
CA GLY A 215 9.90 2.44 16.00
C GLY A 215 9.46 2.15 17.44
N LEU A 216 8.16 2.33 17.73
CA LEU A 216 7.59 2.04 19.05
C LEU A 216 7.73 0.56 19.44
N VAL A 217 7.32 -0.37 18.56
CA VAL A 217 7.41 -1.81 18.82
C VAL A 217 8.85 -2.24 19.03
N ASP A 218 9.77 -1.78 18.18
CA ASP A 218 11.17 -2.17 18.25
C ASP A 218 11.86 -1.60 19.49
N HIS A 219 11.53 -0.36 19.88
CA HIS A 219 12.02 0.22 21.12
C HIS A 219 11.49 -0.54 22.36
N CYS A 220 10.19 -0.83 22.42
CA CYS A 220 9.60 -1.60 23.52
C CYS A 220 10.21 -3.01 23.62
N LYS A 221 10.55 -3.65 22.50
CA LYS A 221 11.27 -4.93 22.51
C LYS A 221 12.65 -4.81 23.13
N ARG A 222 13.45 -3.82 22.70
CA ARG A 222 14.79 -3.58 23.27
C ARG A 222 14.72 -3.27 24.76
N MET A 223 13.80 -2.40 25.16
CA MET A 223 13.57 -2.08 26.58
C MET A 223 13.22 -3.33 27.39
N LEU A 224 12.35 -4.21 26.88
CA LEU A 224 11.96 -5.44 27.57
C LEU A 224 13.13 -6.43 27.66
N GLN A 225 13.93 -6.54 26.60
CA GLN A 225 15.14 -7.37 26.58
C GLN A 225 16.16 -6.89 27.62
N ALA A 226 16.44 -5.58 27.66
CA ALA A 226 17.32 -4.98 28.66
C ALA A 226 16.81 -5.21 30.10
N HIS A 227 15.48 -5.14 30.32
CA HIS A 227 14.91 -5.47 31.63
C HIS A 227 15.12 -6.93 32.00
N MET A 228 15.00 -7.87 31.06
CA MET A 228 15.25 -9.29 31.30
C MET A 228 16.72 -9.55 31.67
N GLU A 229 17.66 -8.94 30.97
CA GLU A 229 19.09 -9.02 31.27
C GLU A 229 19.42 -8.44 32.65
N LEU A 230 18.82 -7.28 32.98
CA LEU A 230 18.94 -6.69 34.30
C LEU A 230 18.38 -7.61 35.40
N GLN A 231 17.23 -8.26 35.17
CA GLN A 231 16.68 -9.22 36.13
C GLN A 231 17.60 -10.43 36.35
N GLN A 232 18.24 -10.94 35.30
CA GLN A 232 19.24 -12.01 35.43
C GLN A 232 20.43 -11.58 36.28
N ALA A 233 20.95 -10.37 36.07
CA ALA A 233 22.04 -9.82 36.88
C ALA A 233 21.62 -9.64 38.35
N ILE A 234 20.42 -9.12 38.60
CA ILE A 234 19.84 -8.96 39.96
C ILE A 234 19.73 -10.32 40.66
N LYS A 235 19.25 -11.35 39.96
CA LYS A 235 19.16 -12.73 40.48
C LYS A 235 20.54 -13.27 40.87
N ALA A 236 21.51 -13.17 39.97
CA ALA A 236 22.87 -13.64 40.21
C ALA A 236 23.49 -12.94 41.42
N MET A 237 23.27 -11.63 41.55
CA MET A 237 23.72 -10.87 42.71
C MET A 237 23.06 -11.36 44.01
N GLY A 238 21.75 -11.63 43.98
CA GLY A 238 21.04 -12.19 45.13
C GLY A 238 21.55 -13.58 45.55
N GLU A 239 21.94 -14.42 44.60
CA GLU A 239 22.54 -15.73 44.84
C GLU A 239 23.92 -15.61 45.49
N VAL A 240 24.77 -14.69 45.02
CA VAL A 240 26.08 -14.40 45.61
C VAL A 240 25.94 -13.94 47.06
N PHE A 241 25.06 -12.97 47.34
CA PHE A 241 24.83 -12.50 48.71
C PHE A 241 24.30 -13.58 49.63
N SER A 242 23.39 -14.43 49.13
CA SER A 242 22.91 -15.60 49.88
C SER A 242 24.04 -16.58 50.18
N GLY A 243 24.98 -16.78 49.25
CA GLY A 243 26.16 -17.62 49.44
C GLY A 243 27.15 -17.06 50.46
N ILE A 244 27.39 -15.74 50.45
CA ILE A 244 28.20 -15.04 51.44
C ILE A 244 27.58 -15.18 52.84
N ALA A 245 26.26 -14.96 52.95
CA ALA A 245 25.54 -15.02 54.22
C ALA A 245 25.76 -16.34 54.99
N VAL A 246 25.77 -17.47 54.29
CA VAL A 246 25.94 -18.80 54.90
C VAL A 246 27.37 -19.02 55.42
N ARG A 247 28.36 -18.31 54.87
CA ARG A 247 29.79 -18.46 55.20
C ARG A 247 30.30 -17.37 56.14
N GLU A 248 29.51 -16.32 56.38
CA GLU A 248 29.90 -15.17 57.19
C GLU A 248 29.83 -15.51 58.69
N PRO A 249 30.96 -15.49 59.42
CA PRO A 249 30.99 -15.84 60.84
C PRO A 249 30.32 -14.80 61.74
N GLN A 250 30.28 -13.52 61.34
CA GLN A 250 29.60 -12.50 62.12
C GLN A 250 28.07 -12.58 61.91
N GLU A 251 27.33 -12.99 62.93
CA GLU A 251 25.86 -13.19 62.86
C GLU A 251 25.11 -11.98 62.26
N ARG A 252 25.46 -10.77 62.67
CA ARG A 252 24.84 -9.53 62.17
C ARG A 252 25.10 -9.28 60.68
N ALA A 253 26.31 -9.59 60.20
CA ALA A 253 26.67 -9.44 58.79
C ALA A 253 26.04 -10.56 57.95
N SER A 254 26.02 -11.79 58.48
CA SER A 254 25.34 -12.93 57.89
C SER A 254 23.84 -12.64 57.66
N GLU A 255 23.15 -12.12 58.67
CA GLU A 255 21.73 -11.75 58.55
C GLU A 255 21.51 -10.64 57.52
N ALA A 256 22.39 -9.63 57.48
CA ALA A 256 22.31 -8.54 56.52
C ALA A 256 22.49 -9.03 55.07
N PHE A 257 23.50 -9.87 54.81
CA PHE A 257 23.71 -10.46 53.49
C PHE A 257 22.57 -11.40 53.08
N ARG A 258 22.00 -12.16 54.01
CA ARG A 258 20.84 -13.03 53.76
C ARG A 258 19.64 -12.18 53.32
N LEU A 259 19.33 -11.12 54.06
CA LEU A 259 18.21 -10.24 53.74
C LEU A 259 18.44 -9.52 52.41
N PHE A 260 19.66 -9.06 52.13
CA PHE A 260 20.00 -8.43 50.85
C PHE A 260 19.81 -9.43 49.69
N GLY A 261 20.28 -10.67 49.83
CA GLY A 261 20.07 -11.73 48.85
C GLY A 261 18.59 -12.04 48.59
N GLU A 262 17.78 -12.08 49.66
CA GLU A 262 16.33 -12.28 49.59
C GLU A 262 15.62 -11.11 48.88
N GLN A 263 15.97 -9.86 49.17
CA GLN A 263 15.41 -8.69 48.48
C GLN A 263 15.70 -8.72 46.98
N HIS A 264 16.93 -9.05 46.57
CA HIS A 264 17.29 -9.15 45.15
C HIS A 264 16.50 -10.23 44.41
N ARG A 265 16.27 -11.39 45.05
CA ARG A 265 15.39 -12.43 44.48
C ARG A 265 13.94 -11.95 44.34
N ASN A 266 13.44 -11.18 45.30
CA ASN A 266 12.09 -10.62 45.23
C ASN A 266 11.96 -9.53 44.15
N ILE A 267 13.00 -8.72 43.94
CA ILE A 267 13.07 -7.75 42.84
C ILE A 267 13.04 -8.47 41.48
N GLU A 268 13.83 -9.53 41.31
CA GLU A 268 13.80 -10.33 40.07
C GLU A 268 12.40 -10.89 39.81
N LYS A 269 11.76 -11.46 40.82
CA LYS A 269 10.42 -12.00 40.70
C LYS A 269 9.41 -10.93 40.26
N ALA A 270 9.47 -9.72 40.83
CA ALA A 270 8.64 -8.60 40.42
C ALA A 270 8.93 -8.16 38.97
N GLY A 271 10.19 -8.16 38.56
CA GLY A 271 10.60 -7.91 37.17
C GLY A 271 10.05 -8.93 36.19
N MET A 272 10.10 -10.22 36.53
CA MET A 272 9.55 -11.29 35.72
C MET A 272 8.01 -11.23 35.63
N GLU A 273 7.33 -10.80 36.68
CA GLU A 273 5.88 -10.52 36.62
C GLU A 273 5.55 -9.39 35.64
N MET A 274 6.31 -8.28 35.67
CA MET A 274 6.17 -7.19 34.71
C MET A 274 6.34 -7.69 33.27
N VAL A 275 7.40 -8.47 33.01
CA VAL A 275 7.67 -9.02 31.67
C VAL A 275 6.50 -9.89 31.20
N LYS A 276 5.95 -10.75 32.06
CA LYS A 276 4.77 -11.58 31.75
C LYS A 276 3.52 -10.76 31.42
N LYS A 277 3.34 -9.58 32.04
CA LYS A 277 2.21 -8.67 31.76
C LYS A 277 2.40 -7.86 30.48
N VAL A 278 3.62 -7.38 30.22
CA VAL A 278 3.93 -6.47 29.09
C VAL A 278 4.12 -7.22 27.77
N LYS A 279 4.71 -8.42 27.79
CA LYS A 279 5.01 -9.21 26.58
C LYS A 279 3.77 -9.49 25.69
N PRO A 280 2.60 -9.91 26.23
CA PRO A 280 1.39 -10.09 25.41
C PRO A 280 0.90 -8.80 24.77
N VAL A 281 0.96 -7.67 25.51
CA VAL A 281 0.55 -6.36 24.99
C VAL A 281 1.40 -5.95 23.79
N LEU A 282 2.72 -6.21 23.85
CA LEU A 282 3.63 -5.93 22.74
C LEU A 282 3.33 -6.81 21.51
N SER A 283 2.92 -8.07 21.73
CA SER A 283 2.47 -8.96 20.65
C SER A 283 1.18 -8.44 19.98
N ASP A 284 0.26 -7.90 20.76
CA ASP A 284 -0.98 -7.29 20.25
C ASP A 284 -0.69 -6.02 19.42
N VAL A 285 0.24 -5.16 19.87
CA VAL A 285 0.72 -4.01 19.08
C VAL A 285 1.39 -4.49 17.79
N GLY A 286 2.22 -5.54 17.87
CA GLY A 286 2.86 -6.18 16.72
C GLY A 286 1.84 -6.73 15.70
N THR A 287 0.68 -7.22 16.16
CA THR A 287 -0.38 -7.71 15.27
C THR A 287 -0.94 -6.60 14.36
N TYR A 288 -1.07 -5.38 14.87
CA TYR A 288 -1.45 -4.23 14.05
C TYR A 288 -0.42 -3.96 12.95
N LEU A 289 0.86 -3.92 13.31
CA LEU A 289 1.97 -3.63 12.39
C LEU A 289 2.20 -4.74 11.35
N TYR A 290 2.23 -6.00 11.77
CA TYR A 290 2.64 -7.12 10.91
C TYR A 290 1.48 -7.84 10.22
N LYS A 291 0.23 -7.63 10.64
CA LYS A 291 -0.96 -8.24 10.01
C LYS A 291 -1.91 -7.22 9.42
N ALA A 292 -2.33 -6.22 10.19
CA ALA A 292 -3.37 -5.29 9.75
C ALA A 292 -2.89 -4.31 8.66
N ILE A 293 -1.73 -3.66 8.86
CA ILE A 293 -1.16 -2.73 7.87
C ILE A 293 -0.85 -3.43 6.53
N PRO A 294 -0.20 -4.62 6.50
CA PRO A 294 0.05 -5.34 5.26
C PRO A 294 -1.21 -5.75 4.50
N ASP A 295 -2.28 -6.17 5.19
CA ASP A 295 -3.57 -6.51 4.55
C ASP A 295 -4.22 -5.29 3.88
N THR A 296 -4.24 -4.14 4.58
CA THR A 296 -4.73 -2.89 4.00
C THR A 296 -3.88 -2.47 2.80
N ARG A 297 -2.55 -2.57 2.89
CA ARG A 297 -1.64 -2.28 1.76
C ARG A 297 -1.88 -3.19 0.55
N LEU A 298 -2.16 -4.48 0.77
CA LEU A 298 -2.52 -5.40 -0.31
C LEU A 298 -3.81 -4.97 -1.00
N THR A 299 -4.80 -4.50 -0.23
CA THR A 299 -6.07 -4.01 -0.77
C THR A 299 -5.86 -2.74 -1.61
N VAL A 300 -5.05 -1.79 -1.11
CA VAL A 300 -4.68 -0.58 -1.86
C VAL A 300 -3.92 -0.91 -3.15
N LYS A 301 -3.00 -1.90 -3.11
CA LYS A 301 -2.31 -2.38 -4.32
C LYS A 301 -3.27 -2.96 -5.37
N LYS A 302 -4.28 -3.74 -4.94
CA LYS A 302 -5.31 -4.28 -5.84
C LYS A 302 -6.14 -3.15 -6.48
N TYR A 303 -6.51 -2.14 -5.69
CA TYR A 303 -7.18 -0.94 -6.20
C TYR A 303 -6.33 -0.21 -7.26
N ALA A 304 -5.05 0.05 -6.96
CA ALA A 304 -4.16 0.74 -7.87
C ALA A 304 -4.00 -0.01 -9.20
N ASP A 305 -3.89 -1.34 -9.14
CA ASP A 305 -3.81 -2.17 -10.34
C ASP A 305 -5.08 -2.08 -11.21
N ALA A 306 -6.26 -2.08 -10.58
CA ALA A 306 -7.54 -1.89 -11.25
C ALA A 306 -7.71 -0.46 -11.82
N LYS A 307 -7.25 0.57 -11.09
CA LYS A 307 -7.18 1.97 -11.57
C LYS A 307 -6.35 2.07 -12.84
N PHE A 308 -5.14 1.49 -12.85
CA PHE A 308 -4.26 1.53 -14.03
C PHE A 308 -4.82 0.75 -15.21
N GLU A 309 -5.50 -0.37 -14.97
CA GLU A 309 -6.21 -1.10 -16.03
C GLU A 309 -7.33 -0.24 -16.64
N TYR A 310 -8.17 0.41 -15.82
CA TYR A 310 -9.22 1.30 -16.30
C TYR A 310 -8.64 2.48 -17.11
N LEU A 311 -7.59 3.13 -16.59
CA LEU A 311 -6.93 4.24 -17.28
C LEU A 311 -6.30 3.83 -18.62
N ALA A 312 -5.74 2.62 -18.71
CA ALA A 312 -5.21 2.08 -19.95
C ALA A 312 -6.32 1.95 -21.02
N TYR A 313 -7.50 1.47 -20.66
CA TYR A 313 -8.64 1.42 -21.57
C TYR A 313 -9.16 2.81 -21.93
N CYS A 314 -9.21 3.76 -20.99
CA CYS A 314 -9.57 5.16 -21.29
C CYS A 314 -8.62 5.76 -22.34
N LEU A 315 -7.32 5.53 -22.19
CA LEU A 315 -6.32 6.01 -23.14
C LEU A 315 -6.48 5.35 -24.50
N LYS A 316 -6.75 4.05 -24.55
CA LYS A 316 -6.98 3.35 -25.82
C LYS A 316 -8.24 3.85 -26.53
N VAL A 317 -9.34 4.07 -25.80
CA VAL A 317 -10.55 4.65 -26.40
C VAL A 317 -10.25 6.02 -26.99
N LYS A 318 -9.55 6.89 -26.25
CA LYS A 318 -9.18 8.21 -26.74
C LYS A 318 -8.30 8.14 -28.00
N GLU A 319 -7.32 7.25 -28.02
CA GLU A 319 -6.46 7.04 -29.21
C GLU A 319 -7.28 6.63 -30.43
N MET A 320 -8.27 5.74 -30.25
CA MET A 320 -9.17 5.33 -31.32
C MET A 320 -10.13 6.45 -31.74
N ASP A 321 -10.62 7.27 -30.80
CA ASP A 321 -11.43 8.46 -31.10
C ASP A 321 -10.63 9.49 -31.91
N ASP A 322 -9.38 9.75 -31.50
CA ASP A 322 -8.46 10.67 -32.17
C ASP A 322 -8.12 10.16 -33.60
N GLU A 323 -7.87 8.85 -33.77
CA GLU A 323 -7.68 8.20 -35.07
C GLU A 323 -8.92 8.39 -35.96
N GLU A 324 -10.12 8.08 -35.45
CA GLU A 324 -11.38 8.25 -36.19
C GLU A 324 -11.60 9.71 -36.62
N CYS A 325 -11.27 10.67 -35.76
CA CYS A 325 -11.35 12.09 -36.09
C CYS A 325 -10.34 12.50 -37.17
N SER A 326 -9.11 11.96 -37.13
CA SER A 326 -8.08 12.22 -38.14
C SER A 326 -8.48 11.70 -39.53
N TYR A 327 -8.94 10.45 -39.63
CA TYR A 327 -9.41 9.89 -40.91
C TYR A 327 -10.63 10.65 -41.45
N ALA A 328 -11.58 11.01 -40.57
CA ALA A 328 -12.72 11.82 -40.97
C ALA A 328 -12.33 13.22 -41.49
N ALA A 329 -11.31 13.86 -40.88
CA ALA A 329 -10.80 15.15 -41.32
C ALA A 329 -10.11 15.07 -42.70
N LEU A 330 -9.44 13.95 -42.99
CA LEU A 330 -8.81 13.67 -44.27
C LEU A 330 -9.80 13.17 -45.34
N GLN A 331 -11.05 12.89 -44.96
CA GLN A 331 -12.06 12.25 -45.81
C GLN A 331 -11.62 10.87 -46.32
N GLU A 332 -10.80 10.17 -45.54
CA GLU A 332 -10.33 8.83 -45.87
C GLU A 332 -11.20 7.76 -45.18
N PRO A 333 -11.52 6.66 -45.89
CA PRO A 333 -12.28 5.56 -45.30
C PRO A 333 -11.44 4.83 -44.26
N LEU A 334 -12.05 4.52 -43.11
CA LEU A 334 -11.44 3.69 -42.07
C LEU A 334 -12.19 2.37 -41.97
N TYR A 335 -11.60 1.31 -42.50
CA TYR A 335 -12.23 -0.02 -42.65
C TYR A 335 -12.90 -0.54 -41.38
N ARG A 336 -12.26 -0.34 -40.21
CA ARG A 336 -12.81 -0.72 -38.90
C ARG A 336 -14.17 -0.05 -38.64
N VAL A 337 -14.29 1.24 -38.96
CA VAL A 337 -15.51 2.04 -38.74
C VAL A 337 -16.60 1.68 -39.75
N GLU A 338 -16.21 1.51 -41.02
CA GLU A 338 -17.12 1.12 -42.12
C GLU A 338 -17.76 -0.24 -41.90
N THR A 339 -17.09 -1.12 -41.15
CA THR A 339 -17.57 -2.48 -40.84
C THR A 339 -18.22 -2.62 -39.46
N GLY A 340 -18.65 -1.51 -38.84
CA GLY A 340 -19.43 -1.52 -37.60
C GLY A 340 -18.62 -1.38 -36.30
N ASN A 341 -17.32 -1.07 -36.42
CA ASN A 341 -16.42 -0.68 -35.34
C ASN A 341 -16.36 -1.66 -34.14
N TYR A 342 -16.36 -2.96 -34.44
CA TYR A 342 -16.42 -4.03 -33.43
C TYR A 342 -15.24 -3.99 -32.45
N GLU A 343 -14.02 -3.71 -32.91
CA GLU A 343 -12.86 -3.58 -32.02
C GLU A 343 -13.05 -2.45 -30.99
N TYR A 344 -13.51 -1.28 -31.43
CA TYR A 344 -13.81 -0.16 -30.53
C TYR A 344 -14.89 -0.56 -29.51
N ARG A 345 -15.96 -1.22 -29.98
CA ARG A 345 -17.05 -1.71 -29.12
C ARG A 345 -16.57 -2.74 -28.09
N LEU A 346 -15.62 -3.61 -28.45
CA LEU A 346 -14.93 -4.52 -27.52
C LEU A 346 -14.15 -3.73 -26.46
N ILE A 347 -13.38 -2.71 -26.86
CA ILE A 347 -12.63 -1.87 -25.92
C ILE A 347 -13.59 -1.10 -24.99
N LEU A 348 -14.71 -0.59 -25.49
CA LEU A 348 -15.75 0.04 -24.67
C LEU A 348 -16.31 -0.93 -23.61
N ARG A 349 -16.55 -2.19 -23.97
CA ARG A 349 -16.98 -3.23 -23.02
C ARG A 349 -15.93 -3.48 -21.95
N CYS A 350 -14.67 -3.61 -22.35
CA CYS A 350 -13.55 -3.81 -21.42
C CYS A 350 -13.40 -2.62 -20.46
N ARG A 351 -13.52 -1.39 -20.97
CA ARG A 351 -13.51 -0.15 -20.19
C ARG A 351 -14.64 -0.13 -19.16
N GLN A 352 -15.87 -0.47 -19.55
CA GLN A 352 -17.02 -0.53 -18.63
C GLN A 352 -16.77 -1.53 -17.49
N LEU A 353 -16.28 -2.73 -17.81
CA LEU A 353 -15.97 -3.74 -16.79
C LEU A 353 -14.81 -3.31 -15.88
N ALA A 354 -13.77 -2.67 -16.43
CA ALA A 354 -12.66 -2.14 -15.65
C ALA A 354 -13.12 -1.00 -14.72
N ARG A 355 -13.98 -0.09 -15.19
CA ARG A 355 -14.60 0.98 -14.38
C ARG A 355 -15.35 0.39 -13.19
N ALA A 356 -16.18 -0.63 -13.41
CA ALA A 356 -16.95 -1.27 -12.34
C ALA A 356 -16.03 -1.93 -11.29
N ARG A 357 -14.97 -2.64 -11.71
CA ARG A 357 -13.98 -3.21 -10.78
C ARG A 357 -13.24 -2.14 -9.99
N PHE A 358 -12.79 -1.08 -10.67
CA PHE A 358 -12.12 0.07 -10.07
C PHE A 358 -13.01 0.74 -9.02
N ALA A 359 -14.27 1.05 -9.36
CA ALA A 359 -15.21 1.71 -8.46
C ALA A 359 -15.51 0.86 -7.22
N LYS A 360 -15.71 -0.46 -7.39
CA LYS A 360 -15.89 -1.39 -6.27
C LYS A 360 -14.68 -1.40 -5.34
N LEU A 361 -13.47 -1.58 -5.88
CA LEU A 361 -12.25 -1.60 -5.08
C LEU A 361 -11.97 -0.26 -4.39
N ARG A 362 -12.37 0.86 -4.99
CA ARG A 362 -12.28 2.18 -4.37
C ARG A 362 -13.10 2.23 -3.07
N ALA A 363 -14.35 1.76 -3.12
CA ALA A 363 -15.21 1.69 -1.95
C ALA A 363 -14.64 0.73 -0.89
N ASP A 364 -14.18 -0.45 -1.31
CA ASP A 364 -13.57 -1.45 -0.41
C ASP A 364 -12.34 -0.88 0.33
N VAL A 365 -11.50 -0.14 -0.38
CA VAL A 365 -10.32 0.48 0.22
C VAL A 365 -10.70 1.57 1.22
N LEU A 366 -11.64 2.47 0.88
CA LEU A 366 -12.07 3.53 1.80
C LEU A 366 -12.60 2.96 3.11
N VAL A 367 -13.47 1.94 3.03
CA VAL A 367 -14.01 1.25 4.21
C VAL A 367 -12.89 0.56 4.99
N LYS A 368 -11.95 -0.13 4.33
CA LYS A 368 -10.82 -0.77 5.03
C LYS A 368 -9.91 0.23 5.74
N MET A 369 -9.63 1.39 5.13
CA MET A 369 -8.82 2.42 5.77
C MET A 369 -9.53 2.99 6.99
N GLU A 370 -10.84 3.26 6.90
CA GLU A 370 -11.63 3.73 8.05
C GLU A 370 -11.68 2.69 9.19
N LEU A 371 -11.85 1.40 8.87
CA LEU A 371 -11.79 0.33 9.87
C LEU A 371 -10.41 0.23 10.53
N LEU A 372 -9.34 0.44 9.76
CA LEU A 372 -7.97 0.44 10.28
C LEU A 372 -7.75 1.63 11.23
N ASP A 373 -8.16 2.84 10.83
CA ASP A 373 -8.06 4.07 11.62
C ASP A 373 -8.87 3.96 12.93
N ASN A 374 -10.08 3.40 12.87
CA ASN A 374 -10.91 3.17 14.07
C ASN A 374 -10.27 2.15 15.03
N LYS A 375 -9.69 1.07 14.49
CA LYS A 375 -8.97 0.07 15.30
C LYS A 375 -7.71 0.67 15.93
N HIS A 376 -7.02 1.54 15.20
CA HIS A 376 -5.82 2.24 15.66
C HIS A 376 -6.08 3.06 16.93
N VAL A 377 -7.10 3.93 16.93
CA VAL A 377 -7.40 4.82 18.05
C VAL A 377 -7.85 4.05 19.30
N GLN A 378 -8.69 3.03 19.14
CA GLN A 378 -9.23 2.27 20.27
C GLN A 378 -8.19 1.37 20.94
N SER A 379 -7.20 0.89 20.19
CA SER A 379 -6.25 -0.13 20.66
C SER A 379 -4.94 0.45 21.20
N LEU A 380 -4.40 1.50 20.55
CA LEU A 380 -3.06 2.00 20.89
C LEU A 380 -2.98 2.60 22.30
N GLY A 381 -3.91 3.49 22.62
CA GLY A 381 -3.93 4.14 23.94
C GLY A 381 -4.04 3.11 25.06
N GLY A 382 -4.91 2.11 24.89
CA GLY A 382 -5.05 1.02 25.85
C GLY A 382 -3.79 0.16 26.00
N HIS A 383 -3.08 -0.09 24.89
CA HIS A 383 -1.82 -0.85 24.94
C HIS A 383 -0.71 -0.06 25.64
N LEU A 384 -0.52 1.22 25.31
CA LEU A 384 0.47 2.09 25.95
C LEU A 384 0.22 2.21 27.46
N VAL A 385 -1.04 2.41 27.87
CA VAL A 385 -1.41 2.46 29.29
C VAL A 385 -1.04 1.17 30.01
N LYS A 386 -1.29 0.01 29.40
CA LYS A 386 -0.91 -1.29 30.00
C LYS A 386 0.62 -1.45 30.15
N ILE A 387 1.40 -0.97 29.17
CA ILE A 387 2.87 -0.99 29.24
C ILE A 387 3.35 -0.10 30.38
N ILE A 388 2.88 1.15 30.43
CA ILE A 388 3.24 2.12 31.47
C ILE A 388 2.85 1.60 32.85
N HIS A 389 1.65 1.03 32.98
CA HIS A 389 1.18 0.47 34.23
C HIS A 389 2.07 -0.69 34.71
N GLY A 390 2.48 -1.59 33.81
CA GLY A 390 3.40 -2.67 34.14
C GLY A 390 4.75 -2.18 34.65
N LEU A 391 5.32 -1.14 34.02
CA LEU A 391 6.57 -0.52 34.46
C LEU A 391 6.41 0.21 35.79
N SER A 392 5.32 0.96 35.96
CA SER A 392 5.02 1.67 37.22
C SER A 392 4.90 0.69 38.38
N GLU A 393 4.19 -0.42 38.19
CA GLU A 393 4.04 -1.45 39.24
C GLU A 393 5.39 -2.07 39.62
N LEU A 394 6.27 -2.32 38.65
CA LEU A 394 7.64 -2.78 38.90
C LEU A 394 8.43 -1.78 39.74
N HIS A 395 8.39 -0.50 39.38
CA HIS A 395 9.11 0.54 40.13
C HIS A 395 8.56 0.70 41.55
N SER A 396 7.24 0.72 41.74
CA SER A 396 6.62 0.80 43.06
C SER A 396 7.00 -0.39 43.94
N LYS A 397 6.90 -1.63 43.43
CA LYS A 397 7.30 -2.83 44.18
C LYS A 397 8.78 -2.82 44.52
N THR A 398 9.65 -2.45 43.57
CA THR A 398 11.09 -2.35 43.81
C THR A 398 11.39 -1.31 44.89
N PHE A 399 10.72 -0.16 44.86
CA PHE A 399 10.88 0.87 45.88
C PHE A 399 10.45 0.39 47.28
N GLU A 400 9.33 -0.32 47.39
CA GLU A 400 8.88 -0.92 48.65
C GLU A 400 9.89 -1.94 49.20
N LEU A 401 10.44 -2.81 48.34
CA LEU A 401 11.47 -3.78 48.71
C LEU A 401 12.76 -3.10 49.18
N CYS A 402 13.16 -2.00 48.54
CA CYS A 402 14.33 -1.20 48.92
C CYS A 402 14.11 -0.34 50.16
N SER A 403 12.85 -0.03 50.52
CA SER A 403 12.48 0.77 51.70
C SER A 403 12.41 -0.04 53.00
N GLY A 404 12.85 -1.29 52.96
CA GLY A 404 12.99 -2.15 54.14
C GLY A 404 13.95 -1.60 55.20
N PRO A 405 14.20 -2.35 56.29
CA PRO A 405 15.06 -1.89 57.38
C PRO A 405 16.43 -1.44 56.87
N GLN A 406 16.97 -0.34 57.41
CA GLN A 406 18.33 0.11 57.11
C GLN A 406 19.32 -0.99 57.50
N LEU A 407 19.83 -1.70 56.49
CA LEU A 407 20.81 -2.78 56.65
C LEU A 407 22.26 -2.26 56.75
N PHE A 408 22.44 -0.95 56.87
CA PHE A 408 23.73 -0.26 57.01
C PHE A 408 23.63 0.72 58.21
N PRO A 409 24.64 0.80 59.09
CA PRO A 409 26.06 0.67 58.79
C PRO A 409 26.67 -0.64 59.33
N VAL A 410 27.22 -1.44 58.42
CA VAL A 410 28.17 -2.47 58.82
C VAL A 410 29.50 -1.74 58.96
N GLU A 411 29.92 -1.42 60.18
CA GLU A 411 31.34 -1.26 60.46
C GLU A 411 31.98 -2.65 60.29
N VAL A 412 32.17 -3.07 59.04
CA VAL A 412 33.07 -4.18 58.72
C VAL A 412 34.45 -3.61 58.98
N ASP A 413 34.94 -3.79 60.20
CA ASP A 413 36.35 -3.57 60.48
C ASP A 413 37.13 -4.72 59.83
N LEU A 414 37.37 -4.58 58.51
CA LEU A 414 38.12 -5.50 57.67
C LEU A 414 39.53 -5.77 58.24
N SER A 415 40.03 -4.91 59.14
CA SER A 415 41.34 -5.06 59.76
C SER A 415 41.39 -6.16 60.83
N ASN A 416 40.27 -6.45 61.51
CA ASN A 416 40.24 -7.31 62.69
C ASN A 416 39.68 -8.73 62.45
N SER A 417 38.96 -8.96 61.34
CA SER A 417 38.27 -10.24 61.08
C SER A 417 38.73 -10.99 59.83
N ALA A 418 39.56 -10.39 58.97
CA ALA A 418 39.92 -10.97 57.67
C ALA A 418 40.76 -12.27 57.74
N PHE A 419 41.34 -12.62 58.90
CA PHE A 419 42.28 -13.74 59.00
C PHE A 419 41.97 -14.78 60.10
N GLN A 420 40.79 -14.74 60.74
CA GLN A 420 40.40 -15.76 61.72
C GLN A 420 39.61 -16.92 61.10
N TYR A 421 40.13 -17.53 60.04
CA TYR A 421 39.70 -18.88 59.66
C TYR A 421 40.34 -19.88 60.63
N LYS A 422 39.69 -20.15 61.77
CA LYS A 422 40.04 -21.33 62.57
C LYS A 422 39.50 -22.57 61.86
N SER A 423 40.35 -23.17 61.04
CA SER A 423 40.13 -24.49 60.45
C SER A 423 39.80 -25.50 61.56
N THR A 424 38.57 -25.98 61.61
CA THR A 424 38.15 -27.07 62.49
C THR A 424 38.35 -28.40 61.77
N THR A 425 39.62 -28.84 61.65
CA THR A 425 39.93 -30.26 61.38
C THR A 425 41.26 -30.62 62.04
N PRO A 426 41.32 -31.60 62.97
CA PRO A 426 42.59 -32.04 63.53
C PRO A 426 43.31 -32.95 62.51
N LEU A 427 44.46 -32.50 62.01
CA LEU A 427 45.36 -33.32 61.21
C LEU A 427 46.02 -34.37 62.12
N ALA A 428 45.78 -35.64 61.82
CA ALA A 428 46.55 -36.74 62.38
C ALA A 428 48.00 -36.63 61.86
N GLN A 429 48.95 -36.74 62.79
CA GLN A 429 50.37 -36.90 62.51
C GLN A 429 50.60 -38.22 61.78
N ASP A 430 51.25 -38.17 60.62
CA ASP A 430 52.14 -39.25 60.18
C ASP A 430 53.47 -38.64 59.72
N ASN A 431 54.53 -39.18 60.32
CA ASN A 431 55.93 -38.88 60.08
C ASN A 431 56.35 -39.26 58.66
N TYR A 432 57.05 -38.38 57.93
CA TYR A 432 58.23 -38.74 57.15
C TYR A 432 59.20 -37.56 57.08
N GLU A 433 60.48 -37.91 57.13
CA GLU A 433 61.67 -37.09 57.34
C GLU A 433 62.09 -36.27 56.11
N ASP A 434 62.64 -35.09 56.40
CA ASP A 434 63.79 -34.39 55.78
C ASP A 434 64.02 -34.47 54.26
N ASP A 435 63.91 -33.33 53.57
CA ASP A 435 65.08 -32.66 52.97
C ASP A 435 64.69 -31.28 52.42
N ASN A 436 65.55 -30.30 52.70
CA ASN A 436 65.46 -28.92 52.22
C ASN A 436 65.66 -28.85 50.70
N ASP A 437 64.80 -28.11 50.00
CA ASP A 437 65.23 -27.24 48.91
C ASP A 437 64.16 -26.16 48.64
N ASP A 438 64.62 -24.91 48.65
CA ASP A 438 63.86 -23.70 48.37
C ASP A 438 63.11 -23.80 47.03
N LYS A 439 61.78 -23.66 47.06
CA LYS A 439 60.99 -23.33 45.88
C LYS A 439 59.99 -22.22 46.17
N GLU A 440 60.11 -21.19 45.36
CA GLU A 440 59.23 -20.04 45.21
C GLU A 440 57.75 -20.46 45.16
N VAL A 441 56.91 -19.66 45.81
CA VAL A 441 55.45 -19.76 45.77
C VAL A 441 54.98 -19.36 44.37
N GLU A 442 54.53 -20.34 43.56
CA GLU A 442 53.75 -20.10 42.36
C GLU A 442 52.29 -19.84 42.75
N GLU A 443 51.85 -18.59 42.63
CA GLU A 443 50.44 -18.21 42.64
C GLU A 443 49.77 -18.61 41.31
N GLY A 444 48.64 -19.31 41.40
CA GLY A 444 47.48 -19.00 40.56
C GLY A 444 47.18 -19.91 39.36
N GLU A 445 46.73 -21.14 39.59
CA GLU A 445 46.02 -21.93 38.58
C GLU A 445 44.88 -22.79 39.17
N GLU A 446 43.83 -22.20 39.77
CA GLU A 446 42.59 -22.97 40.08
C GLU A 446 41.26 -22.23 39.82
N ILE A 447 41.26 -20.99 39.33
CA ILE A 447 40.00 -20.23 39.14
C ILE A 447 39.44 -20.36 37.70
N ILE A 448 40.22 -20.87 36.74
CA ILE A 448 39.80 -20.93 35.33
C ILE A 448 38.87 -22.13 35.06
N GLU A 449 39.03 -23.25 35.78
CA GLU A 449 38.28 -24.47 35.48
C GLU A 449 36.81 -24.43 35.96
N MET A 450 36.49 -23.65 37.00
CA MET A 450 35.10 -23.47 37.47
C MET A 450 34.28 -22.52 36.57
N LYS A 451 34.93 -21.61 35.83
CA LYS A 451 34.23 -20.69 34.92
C LYS A 451 33.65 -21.41 33.69
N ASN A 452 34.29 -22.49 33.25
CA ASN A 452 33.87 -23.23 32.06
C ASN A 452 32.77 -24.27 32.34
N LYS A 453 32.57 -24.72 33.58
CA LYS A 453 31.52 -25.70 33.93
C LYS A 453 30.15 -25.11 34.24
N LEU A 454 30.05 -23.81 34.55
CA LEU A 454 28.76 -23.16 34.88
C LEU A 454 28.02 -22.60 33.65
N ILE A 455 28.59 -22.72 32.45
CA ILE A 455 28.03 -22.14 31.22
C ILE A 455 27.31 -23.19 30.34
N GLU A 456 27.47 -24.51 30.59
CA GLU A 456 27.02 -25.52 29.61
C GLU A 456 25.71 -26.27 29.89
N ASP A 457 25.02 -26.08 31.01
CA ASP A 457 23.76 -26.81 31.27
C ASP A 457 22.62 -25.91 31.78
N GLU A 458 22.10 -25.04 30.92
CA GLU A 458 20.64 -24.87 30.76
C GLU A 458 20.35 -24.33 29.34
N PRO A 459 19.41 -24.93 28.59
CA PRO A 459 19.04 -24.38 27.31
C PRO A 459 18.34 -23.04 27.52
N THR A 460 19.02 -21.95 27.17
CA THR A 460 18.41 -20.63 26.98
C THR A 460 17.38 -20.73 25.86
N GLU A 461 16.16 -21.15 26.19
CA GLU A 461 15.04 -21.11 25.27
C GLU A 461 14.84 -19.64 24.87
N MET A 462 15.13 -19.31 23.60
CA MET A 462 14.82 -17.99 23.05
C MET A 462 13.32 -17.75 23.18
N LEU A 463 12.93 -16.95 24.16
CA LEU A 463 11.53 -16.71 24.51
C LEU A 463 10.76 -15.87 23.46
N LEU A 464 11.42 -15.39 22.40
CA LEU A 464 10.81 -14.66 21.27
C LEU A 464 11.41 -15.09 19.91
N PRO A 465 11.17 -16.33 19.45
CA PRO A 465 11.78 -16.85 18.22
C PRO A 465 11.12 -16.35 16.92
N ASP A 466 9.95 -15.72 17.00
CA ASP A 466 9.08 -15.46 15.82
C ASP A 466 9.21 -14.06 15.18
N LEU A 467 10.20 -13.24 15.53
CA LEU A 467 10.35 -11.91 14.95
C LEU A 467 11.80 -11.65 14.51
N PRO A 468 12.06 -11.34 13.23
CA PRO A 468 13.42 -11.15 12.72
C PRO A 468 14.08 -9.99 13.45
N GLY A 469 15.18 -10.27 14.14
CA GLY A 469 16.04 -9.27 14.78
C GLY A 469 17.00 -8.70 13.74
N ASP A 470 16.80 -7.44 13.38
CA ASP A 470 17.83 -6.67 12.66
C ASP A 470 18.72 -6.00 13.72
N VAL A 471 20.00 -6.32 13.72
CA VAL A 471 20.98 -5.76 14.68
C VAL A 471 21.31 -4.35 14.22
N GLN A 472 20.60 -3.36 14.75
CA GLN A 472 20.96 -1.95 14.58
C GLN A 472 21.70 -1.44 15.82
N ASN A 473 22.85 -0.81 15.61
CA ASN A 473 23.66 -0.19 16.66
C ASN A 473 22.84 0.84 17.44
N GLU A 474 22.87 0.76 18.77
CA GLU A 474 22.10 1.66 19.65
C GLU A 474 22.62 3.10 19.60
N PRO A 475 21.72 4.11 19.53
CA PRO A 475 22.07 5.50 19.76
C PRO A 475 22.43 5.74 21.23
N ASN A 476 23.35 6.68 21.50
CA ASN A 476 23.70 7.10 22.85
C ASN A 476 22.61 8.00 23.46
N TYR A 477 21.71 7.41 24.24
CA TYR A 477 20.56 8.09 24.83
C TYR A 477 20.92 9.14 25.89
N ASP A 478 22.08 9.04 26.54
CA ASP A 478 22.50 9.96 27.60
C ASP A 478 22.85 11.37 27.09
N GLN A 479 23.10 11.51 25.79
CA GLN A 479 23.42 12.78 25.15
C GLN A 479 22.24 13.38 24.35
N MET A 480 21.09 12.72 24.33
CA MET A 480 19.92 13.17 23.56
C MET A 480 18.95 13.94 24.44
N ASP A 481 18.58 15.14 24.01
CA ASP A 481 17.49 15.89 24.61
C ASP A 481 16.13 15.20 24.39
N ASN A 482 15.12 15.55 25.18
CA ASN A 482 13.80 14.92 25.10
C ASN A 482 13.18 15.01 23.69
N TRP A 483 13.47 16.08 22.94
CA TRP A 483 13.08 16.23 21.54
C TRP A 483 13.77 15.24 20.61
N SER A 484 15.09 15.05 20.73
CA SER A 484 15.82 14.07 19.94
C SER A 484 15.42 12.63 20.31
N ARG A 485 15.11 12.36 21.58
CA ARG A 485 14.58 11.06 22.03
C ARG A 485 13.22 10.76 21.41
N LEU A 486 12.32 11.73 21.36
CA LEU A 486 11.01 11.58 20.69
C LEU A 486 11.13 11.50 19.16
N SER A 487 12.07 12.26 18.56
CA SER A 487 12.38 12.20 17.13
C SER A 487 13.00 10.85 16.74
N SER A 488 13.79 10.23 17.63
CA SER A 488 14.33 8.86 17.46
C SER A 488 13.26 7.78 17.44
N LEU A 489 12.07 8.08 17.97
CA LEU A 489 10.87 7.23 17.91
C LEU A 489 9.96 7.58 16.72
N CYS A 490 10.37 8.54 15.86
CA CYS A 490 9.62 9.05 14.71
C CYS A 490 8.20 9.54 15.03
N ILE A 491 7.99 10.19 16.19
CA ILE A 491 6.68 10.70 16.65
C ILE A 491 6.41 12.15 16.17
N GLU A 492 7.04 12.59 15.07
CA GLU A 492 6.82 13.95 14.56
C GLU A 492 5.52 14.04 13.73
N ASN A 493 4.40 14.28 14.41
CA ASN A 493 3.17 14.73 13.77
C ASN A 493 2.87 16.20 14.17
N PRO A 494 2.83 17.15 13.22
CA PRO A 494 2.63 18.58 13.49
C PRO A 494 1.34 18.93 14.25
N GLN A 495 0.37 18.01 14.32
CA GLN A 495 -0.92 18.24 14.99
C GLN A 495 -0.89 18.15 16.53
N PHE A 496 0.16 17.58 17.15
CA PHE A 496 0.25 17.42 18.61
C PHE A 496 1.09 18.50 19.32
N LYS A 497 1.59 19.48 18.58
CA LYS A 497 2.36 20.61 19.11
C LYS A 497 1.68 21.43 20.24
N PRO A 498 0.34 21.56 20.32
CA PRO A 498 -0.30 22.33 21.39
C PRO A 498 -0.45 21.60 22.73
N LEU A 499 -0.23 20.27 22.80
CA LEU A 499 -0.51 19.47 24.00
C LEU A 499 0.70 19.35 24.96
N LEU A 500 1.85 19.91 24.58
CA LEU A 500 3.14 19.77 25.29
C LEU A 500 3.70 21.11 25.80
N SER A 501 3.01 22.23 25.62
CA SER A 501 3.46 23.54 26.12
C SER A 501 3.40 23.70 27.63
N ASP A 502 2.80 22.73 28.34
CA ASP A 502 2.47 22.83 29.75
C ASP A 502 3.27 21.85 30.63
N ILE A 503 4.38 21.31 30.11
CA ILE A 503 5.28 20.45 30.89
C ILE A 503 6.68 21.10 30.85
N ASP A 504 6.89 22.05 31.76
CA ASP A 504 8.22 22.53 32.20
C ASP A 504 8.74 21.66 33.35
#